data_AF-A0AAV1ZMS6-F1
#
_entry.id   AF-A0AAV1ZMS6-F1
#
_cell.length_a   1.000
_cell.length_b   1.000
_cell.length_c   1.000
_cell.angle_alpha   90.00
_cell.angle_beta   90.00
_cell.angle_gamma   90.00
#
_symmetry.space_group_name_H-M   'P 1'
#
loop_
_entity.id
_entity.type
_entity.pdbx_description
1 polymer ?
#
loop_
_entity_poly.entity_id
_entity_poly.type
_entity_poly.pdbx_seq_one_letter_code
_entity_poly.pdbx_strand_id
1 'polypeptide(L)'
;MAANYPGTSNESIRNDPMPRTTSEDDTIILPPDVQRVCLLVLSSTEEFIAYTFGGSNIFLSHAKTGETIFTSQHHTFSVCRIGFQLTD
;
A
#
# COMPACT_ATOMS: atom_id res chain seq x y z
N MET A 1 -17.89 32.98 52.43
CA MET A 1 -16.83 32.15 51.81
C MET A 1 -16.40 31.10 52.83
N ALA A 2 -16.18 29.87 52.33
CA ALA A 2 -15.79 28.62 53.00
C ALA A 2 -16.90 27.76 53.67
N ALA A 3 -17.06 26.54 53.16
CA ALA A 3 -17.38 25.32 53.90
C ALA A 3 -16.86 24.07 53.13
N ASN A 4 -16.24 23.15 53.88
CA ASN A 4 -15.70 21.82 53.52
C ASN A 4 -16.80 20.82 53.05
N TYR A 5 -16.58 19.66 52.39
CA TYR A 5 -15.81 18.43 52.73
C TYR A 5 -15.87 17.39 51.54
N PRO A 6 -15.21 16.20 51.61
CA PRO A 6 -14.69 15.40 50.49
C PRO A 6 -15.47 14.10 50.22
N GLY A 7 -15.17 13.40 49.10
CA GLY A 7 -15.53 11.97 48.96
C GLY A 7 -15.74 11.45 47.54
N THR A 8 -14.71 10.76 47.02
CA THR A 8 -14.74 9.54 46.19
C THR A 8 -15.75 9.35 45.05
N SER A 9 -15.24 9.18 43.84
CA SER A 9 -15.57 8.02 42.98
C SER A 9 -14.44 7.80 41.96
N ASN A 10 -13.71 6.71 42.15
CA ASN A 10 -12.92 6.08 41.10
C ASN A 10 -13.87 5.71 39.95
N GLU A 11 -13.78 6.39 38.82
CA GLU A 11 -14.06 5.74 37.54
C GLU A 11 -12.89 6.01 36.60
N SER A 12 -12.03 4.99 36.57
CA SER A 12 -11.09 4.70 35.51
C SER A 12 -11.80 4.84 34.16
N ILE A 13 -11.71 6.01 33.54
CA ILE A 13 -11.84 6.09 32.09
C ILE A 13 -10.51 5.55 31.57
N ARG A 14 -10.48 4.24 31.35
CA ARG A 14 -9.55 3.64 30.40
C ARG A 14 -9.74 4.44 29.13
N ASN A 15 -8.78 5.32 28.83
CA ASN A 15 -8.50 5.62 27.44
C ASN A 15 -8.02 4.29 26.87
N ASP A 16 -8.98 3.44 26.47
CA ASP A 16 -8.66 2.29 25.66
C ASP A 16 -7.88 2.87 24.47
N PRO A 17 -6.61 2.46 24.26
CA PRO A 17 -5.96 2.79 23.02
C PRO A 17 -6.84 2.15 21.95
N MET A 18 -7.51 3.01 21.18
CA MET A 18 -8.15 2.64 19.92
C MET A 18 -7.21 1.65 19.24
N PRO A 19 -7.64 0.40 18.97
CA PRO A 19 -6.77 -0.55 18.33
C PRO A 19 -6.46 0.02 16.95
N ARG A 20 -5.34 0.71 16.83
CA ARG A 20 -4.61 0.80 15.58
C ARG A 20 -4.13 -0.60 15.34
N THR A 21 -4.98 -1.42 14.73
CA THR A 21 -4.50 -2.39 13.76
C THR A 21 -3.74 -1.55 12.73
N THR A 22 -2.45 -1.36 12.96
CA THR A 22 -1.53 -1.05 11.88
C THR A 22 -1.74 -2.17 10.88
N SER A 23 -2.46 -1.84 9.82
CA SER A 23 -2.61 -2.65 8.61
C SER A 23 -1.25 -3.25 8.32
N GLU A 24 -1.22 -4.57 8.15
CA GLU A 24 -0.04 -5.28 7.66
C GLU A 24 0.53 -4.46 6.50
N ASP A 25 1.79 -4.07 6.61
CA ASP A 25 2.47 -3.13 5.71
C ASP A 25 2.04 -3.32 4.25
N ASP A 26 1.20 -2.41 3.72
CA ASP A 26 0.84 -2.32 2.29
C ASP A 26 2.02 -1.78 1.46
N THR A 27 3.24 -2.22 1.81
CA THR A 27 4.50 -1.75 1.28
C THR A 27 5.05 -2.83 0.35
N ILE A 28 5.13 -2.51 -0.93
CA ILE A 28 5.73 -3.39 -1.94
C ILE A 28 7.24 -3.17 -1.94
N ILE A 29 7.99 -4.21 -1.56
CA ILE A 29 9.45 -4.23 -1.62
C ILE A 29 9.86 -4.64 -3.03
N LEU A 30 10.51 -3.73 -3.75
CA LEU A 30 11.04 -4.02 -5.07
C LEU A 30 12.40 -4.75 -4.97
N PRO A 31 12.77 -5.55 -5.98
CA PRO A 31 14.07 -6.20 -6.03
C PRO A 31 15.23 -5.19 -5.87
N PRO A 32 16.34 -5.57 -5.23
CA PRO A 32 17.43 -4.64 -4.90
C PRO A 32 18.18 -4.10 -6.14
N ASP A 33 18.04 -4.74 -7.29
CA ASP A 33 18.57 -4.32 -8.59
C ASP A 33 17.68 -3.29 -9.30
N VAL A 34 16.52 -2.96 -8.75
CA VAL A 34 15.63 -1.92 -9.26
C VAL A 34 16.21 -0.53 -8.94
N GLN A 35 16.96 0.02 -9.88
CA GLN A 35 17.55 1.37 -9.73
C GLN A 35 16.55 2.51 -9.93
N ARG A 36 15.47 2.27 -10.70
CA ARG A 36 14.46 3.29 -11.02
C ARG A 36 13.15 2.66 -11.45
N VAL A 37 12.06 2.99 -10.76
CA VAL A 37 10.70 2.77 -11.24
C VAL A 37 10.34 3.95 -12.14
N CYS A 38 10.03 3.67 -13.40
CA CYS A 38 9.65 4.72 -14.35
C CYS A 38 8.15 4.98 -14.30
N LEU A 39 7.35 3.94 -14.03
CA LEU A 39 5.90 3.98 -14.04
C LEU A 39 5.33 2.98 -13.04
N LEU A 40 4.25 3.36 -12.37
CA LEU A 40 3.45 2.49 -11.49
C LEU A 40 1.97 2.87 -11.62
N VAL A 41 1.10 1.87 -11.78
CA VAL A 41 -0.34 2.03 -11.91
C VAL A 41 -1.04 0.96 -11.08
N LEU A 42 -2.01 1.36 -10.26
CA LEU A 42 -2.89 0.46 -9.50
C LEU A 42 -4.14 0.14 -10.33
N SER A 43 -4.60 -1.12 -10.32
CA SER A 43 -5.87 -1.50 -10.94
C SER A 43 -7.05 -0.86 -10.21
N SER A 44 -8.19 -0.72 -10.88
CA SER A 44 -9.42 -0.19 -10.25
C SER A 44 -9.98 -1.09 -9.15
N THR A 45 -9.62 -2.38 -9.16
CA THR A 45 -9.96 -3.34 -8.11
C THR A 45 -9.02 -3.26 -6.90
N GLU A 46 -7.93 -2.50 -7.01
CA GLU A 46 -6.84 -2.42 -6.02
C GLU A 46 -6.14 -3.77 -5.75
N GLU A 47 -6.42 -4.80 -6.53
CA GLU A 47 -5.82 -6.13 -6.39
C GLU A 47 -4.46 -6.23 -7.07
N PHE A 48 -4.20 -5.40 -8.10
CA PHE A 48 -3.02 -5.52 -8.94
C PHE A 48 -2.31 -4.19 -9.12
N ILE A 49 -0.98 -4.25 -9.17
CA ILE A 49 -0.13 -3.15 -9.61
C ILE A 49 0.59 -3.55 -10.90
N ALA A 50 0.68 -2.61 -11.83
CA ALA A 50 1.52 -2.73 -13.00
C ALA A 50 2.60 -1.65 -12.99
N TYR A 51 3.85 -2.04 -13.21
CA TYR A 51 4.99 -1.11 -13.11
C TYR A 51 6.11 -1.50 -14.07
N THR A 52 7.04 -0.56 -14.29
CA THR A 52 8.27 -0.80 -15.05
C THR A 52 9.47 -0.26 -14.30
N PHE A 53 10.56 -1.02 -14.35
CA PHE A 53 11.88 -0.55 -13.98
C PHE A 53 12.86 -0.88 -15.10
N GLY A 54 13.76 0.05 -15.43
CA GLY A 54 14.64 -0.09 -16.60
C GLY A 54 13.95 0.04 -17.97
N GLY A 55 12.62 0.21 -17.99
CA GLY A 55 11.87 0.74 -19.12
C GLY A 55 11.22 -0.30 -20.04
N SER A 56 11.89 -1.38 -20.43
CA SER A 56 11.37 -2.28 -21.48
C SER A 56 10.39 -3.35 -20.98
N ASN A 57 10.47 -3.71 -19.70
CA ASN A 57 9.67 -4.79 -19.13
C ASN A 57 8.51 -4.21 -18.31
N ILE A 58 7.34 -4.84 -18.44
CA ILE A 58 6.18 -4.53 -17.60
C ILE A 58 5.99 -5.69 -16.63
N PHE A 59 5.90 -5.36 -15.35
CA PHE A 59 5.64 -6.31 -14.28
C PHE A 59 4.21 -6.10 -13.80
N LEU A 60 3.49 -7.21 -13.61
CA LEU A 60 2.19 -7.24 -12.97
C LEU A 60 2.33 -8.02 -11.67
N SER A 61 2.03 -7.37 -10.56
CA SER A 61 2.12 -7.98 -9.23
C SER A 61 0.80 -7.82 -8.47
N HIS A 62 0.54 -8.74 -7.55
CA HIS A 62 -0.54 -8.59 -6.59
C HIS A 62 -0.21 -7.45 -5.62
N ALA A 63 -1.14 -6.51 -5.43
CA ALA A 63 -0.86 -5.26 -4.72
C ALA A 63 -0.52 -5.46 -3.24
N LYS A 64 -1.20 -6.41 -2.58
CA LYS A 64 -1.01 -6.65 -1.14
C LYS A 64 0.21 -7.50 -0.81
N THR A 65 0.51 -8.47 -1.65
CA THR A 65 1.58 -9.46 -1.36
C THR A 65 2.89 -9.12 -2.07
N GLY A 66 2.85 -8.23 -3.07
CA GLY A 66 3.99 -7.94 -3.93
C GLY A 66 4.37 -9.09 -4.88
N GLU A 67 3.65 -10.20 -4.85
CA GLU A 67 3.95 -11.37 -5.67
C GLU A 67 3.80 -11.02 -7.16
N THR A 68 4.83 -11.31 -7.97
CA THR A 68 4.79 -11.08 -9.41
C THR A 68 4.01 -12.20 -10.10
N ILE A 69 2.91 -11.82 -10.73
CA ILE A 69 2.00 -12.72 -11.45
C ILE A 69 2.49 -12.91 -12.88
N PHE A 70 2.91 -11.82 -13.51
CA PHE A 70 3.25 -11.81 -14.92
C PHE A 70 4.34 -10.79 -15.23
N THR A 71 5.17 -11.12 -16.23
CA THR A 71 6.19 -10.23 -16.78
C THR A 71 6.06 -10.19 -18.29
N SER A 72 5.82 -9.00 -18.85
CA SER A 72 5.84 -8.74 -20.29
C SER A 72 7.23 -8.25 -20.70
N GLN A 73 7.83 -8.93 -21.69
CA GLN A 73 9.15 -8.60 -22.23
C GLN A 73 9.09 -8.24 -23.72
N HIS A 74 7.96 -7.71 -24.19
CA HIS A 74 7.73 -7.49 -25.62
C HIS A 74 8.20 -6.13 -26.14
N HIS A 75 8.51 -5.16 -25.27
CA HIS A 75 8.89 -3.82 -25.72
C HIS A 75 10.39 -3.72 -25.97
N THR A 76 10.75 -3.28 -27.18
CA THR A 76 12.15 -2.98 -27.56
C THR A 76 12.64 -1.64 -26.96
N PHE A 77 11.71 -0.76 -26.60
CA PHE A 77 11.98 0.57 -26.06
C PHE A 77 11.33 0.75 -24.69
N SER A 78 11.71 1.84 -24.01
CA SER A 78 11.10 2.20 -22.72
C SER A 78 9.59 2.42 -22.87
N VAL A 79 8.84 1.75 -22.01
CA VAL A 79 7.41 1.93 -21.81
C VAL A 79 7.18 3.27 -21.13
N CYS A 80 6.38 4.12 -21.76
CA CYS A 80 6.05 5.46 -21.27
C CYS A 80 4.67 5.55 -20.63
N ARG A 81 3.83 4.53 -20.79
CA ARG A 81 2.49 4.48 -20.22
C ARG A 81 2.02 3.04 -20.02
N ILE A 82 1.35 2.80 -18.91
CA ILE A 82 0.58 1.57 -18.64
C ILE A 82 -0.85 1.99 -18.32
N GLY A 83 -1.83 1.15 -18.64
CA GLY A 83 -3.22 1.35 -18.25
C GLY A 83 -3.92 0.01 -18.05
N PHE A 84 -4.83 -0.03 -17.09
CA PHE A 84 -5.78 -1.12 -16.95
C PHE A 84 -7.03 -0.80 -17.76
N GLN A 85 -7.56 -1.81 -18.45
CA GLN A 85 -8.87 -1.76 -19.07
C GLN A 85 -9.89 -2.29 -18.07
N LEU A 86 -10.97 -1.53 -17.84
CA LEU A 86 -12.14 -2.04 -17.13
C LEU A 86 -12.81 -3.09 -18.01
N THR A 87 -13.02 -4.28 -17.45
CA THR A 87 -13.83 -5.33 -18.04
C THR A 87 -15.10 -5.46 -17.22
N ASP A 88 -16.25 -5.43 -17.88
CA ASP A 88 -17.58 -5.59 -17.27
C ASP A 88 -17.85 -7.03 -16.79
#